data_AF-A0A329CZY2-F1
#
_entry.id   AF-A0A329CZY2-F1
#
_cell.length_a   1.000
_cell.length_b   1.000
_cell.length_c   1.000
_cell.angle_alpha   90.00
_cell.angle_beta   90.00
_cell.angle_gamma   90.00
#
_symmetry.space_group_name_H-M   'P 1'
#
loop_
_entity.id
_entity.type
_entity.pdbx_description
1 polymer ?
#
loop_
_entity_poly.entity_id
_entity_poly.type
_entity_poly.pdbx_seq_one_letter_code
_entity_poly.pdbx_strand_id
1 'polypeptide(L)'
;MNSQTDLVPAPASVPAPAGTTENLAQHAQFVDWMRSVAPYIHAFRNKTFVVGFGGEVVHQGLLNALVSDIALLQAMGIQIVLVHGSRPQVEEQMSLHGVESEFSHGMRITDARALESAKEAAGEVRLDIEAAISQGLPNTPMAHAHISVVSGNFVTARPVGILDGVDFAHTGVVRKIDADSIRHSLASRKLVLLSPLGFSPTGEAFNLSMEDVASAAAIALRADKIVFLTETPGLMEDGEEGPELLRELSLDDAYKLHESGEVTGDAGFYLKHSIRACRGGVARAHIIPYALDGSLLLELFLHDGVGTMISYENLESLREATPDDVGGILALIDPLESDGTLVRRGRHQIERDIDHFSVIEHDGVLFGCAALYPYTQERIGEMACLTVAPEAQGTGDGERLLKRIEQRARARGLTRIFVLTTRTEHWFLKRGFVKATVDDLPEDRRRLYNWQRKSLVLMKQL
;
A
#
# COMPACT_ATOMS: atom_id res chain seq x y z
N MET A 1 38.23 12.37 -77.16
CA MET A 1 36.78 12.46 -76.92
C MET A 1 36.52 11.99 -75.51
N ASN A 2 36.35 12.93 -74.57
CA ASN A 2 35.99 12.65 -73.19
C ASN A 2 34.54 12.16 -73.14
N SER A 3 34.29 11.02 -72.50
CA SER A 3 32.95 10.62 -72.06
C SER A 3 32.97 10.52 -70.54
N GLN A 4 32.42 11.55 -69.90
CA GLN A 4 32.07 11.54 -68.48
C GLN A 4 30.94 10.52 -68.28
N THR A 5 31.14 9.60 -67.34
CA THR A 5 30.06 8.78 -66.79
C THR A 5 29.85 9.27 -65.36
N ASP A 6 28.76 9.99 -65.13
CA ASP A 6 28.40 10.55 -63.83
C ASP A 6 28.06 9.42 -62.85
N LEU A 7 28.83 9.36 -61.75
CA LEU A 7 28.50 8.57 -60.56
C LEU A 7 27.44 9.33 -59.75
N VAL A 8 26.24 8.75 -59.66
CA VAL A 8 25.18 9.22 -58.77
C VAL A 8 25.63 9.05 -57.31
N PRO A 9 25.57 10.09 -56.45
CA PRO A 9 25.92 9.93 -55.04
C PRO A 9 24.81 9.18 -54.29
N ALA A 10 25.21 8.34 -53.34
CA ALA A 10 24.30 7.64 -52.43
C ALA A 10 23.42 8.65 -51.65
N PRO A 11 22.15 8.31 -51.34
CA PRO A 11 21.29 9.21 -50.60
C PRO A 11 21.88 9.46 -49.21
N ALA A 12 21.98 10.74 -48.83
CA ALA A 12 22.40 11.15 -47.51
C ALA A 12 21.47 10.52 -46.46
N SER A 13 22.05 9.81 -45.49
CA SER A 13 21.33 9.32 -44.32
C SER A 13 20.78 10.53 -43.56
N VAL A 14 19.47 10.70 -43.61
CA VAL A 14 18.77 11.68 -42.77
C VAL A 14 19.06 11.30 -41.31
N PRO A 15 19.64 12.19 -40.49
CA PRO A 15 19.82 11.89 -39.08
C PRO A 15 18.43 11.73 -38.45
N ALA A 16 18.20 10.60 -37.77
CA ALA A 16 16.98 10.40 -37.01
C ALA A 16 16.82 11.56 -36.01
N PRO A 17 15.64 12.19 -35.91
CA PRO A 17 15.46 13.34 -35.05
C PRO A 17 15.70 12.92 -33.59
N ALA A 18 16.57 13.65 -32.89
CA ALA A 18 17.01 13.35 -31.53
C ALA A 18 15.86 13.16 -30.50
N GLY A 19 14.64 13.61 -30.82
CA GLY A 19 13.44 13.39 -30.00
C GLY A 19 12.73 12.04 -30.15
N THR A 20 13.20 11.12 -31.00
CA THR A 20 12.54 9.80 -31.15
C THR A 20 12.91 8.82 -30.04
N THR A 21 14.12 8.89 -29.50
CA THR A 21 14.61 7.94 -28.48
C THR A 21 14.06 8.25 -27.08
N GLU A 22 13.94 9.52 -26.70
CA GLU A 22 13.33 9.93 -25.42
C GLU A 22 11.84 9.57 -25.36
N ASN A 23 11.13 9.76 -26.47
CA ASN A 23 9.70 9.45 -26.57
C ASN A 23 9.44 7.93 -26.50
N LEU A 24 10.33 7.12 -27.08
CA LEU A 24 10.29 5.66 -26.95
C LEU A 24 10.55 5.19 -25.51
N ALA A 25 11.49 5.82 -24.79
CA ALA A 25 11.76 5.51 -23.39
C ALA A 25 10.59 5.88 -22.47
N GLN A 26 9.96 7.04 -22.70
CA GLN A 26 8.75 7.46 -21.98
C GLN A 26 7.57 6.53 -22.25
N HIS A 27 7.36 6.10 -23.50
CA HIS A 27 6.33 5.12 -23.82
C HIS A 27 6.59 3.76 -23.17
N ALA A 28 7.84 3.29 -23.15
CA ALA A 28 8.20 2.05 -22.47
C ALA A 28 7.96 2.15 -20.96
N GLN A 29 8.40 3.25 -20.33
CA GLN A 29 8.18 3.51 -18.91
C GLN A 29 6.69 3.56 -18.54
N PHE A 30 5.86 4.20 -19.36
CA PHE A 30 4.41 4.21 -19.18
C PHE A 30 3.80 2.81 -19.26
N VAL A 31 4.21 2.00 -20.25
CA VAL A 31 3.72 0.63 -20.42
C VAL A 31 4.16 -0.25 -19.26
N ASP A 32 5.40 -0.11 -18.79
CA ASP A 32 5.92 -0.88 -17.66
C ASP A 32 5.20 -0.51 -16.35
N TRP A 33 4.95 0.77 -16.11
CA TRP A 33 4.15 1.24 -14.97
C TRP A 33 2.71 0.72 -15.03
N MET A 34 2.05 0.78 -16.20
CA MET A 34 0.70 0.23 -16.36
C MET A 34 0.66 -1.29 -16.09
N ARG A 35 1.71 -2.02 -16.49
CA ARG A 35 1.82 -3.46 -16.22
C ARG A 35 2.12 -3.77 -14.76
N SER A 36 2.92 -2.94 -14.08
CA SER A 36 3.25 -3.14 -12.66
C SER A 36 2.03 -2.91 -11.76
N VAL A 37 1.09 -2.06 -12.17
CA VAL A 37 -0.15 -1.79 -11.43
C VAL A 37 -1.23 -2.87 -11.65
N ALA A 38 -1.19 -3.61 -12.76
CA ALA A 38 -2.23 -4.57 -13.12
C ALA A 38 -2.53 -5.66 -12.05
N PRO A 39 -1.54 -6.25 -11.36
CA PRO A 39 -1.79 -7.19 -10.27
C PRO A 39 -2.64 -6.59 -9.14
N TYR A 40 -2.34 -5.37 -8.72
CA TYR A 40 -3.09 -4.65 -7.68
C TYR A 40 -4.53 -4.37 -8.10
N ILE A 41 -4.77 -4.02 -9.38
CA ILE A 41 -6.13 -3.87 -9.92
C ILE A 41 -6.94 -5.16 -9.74
N HIS A 42 -6.32 -6.31 -10.02
CA HIS A 42 -6.98 -7.61 -9.83
C HIS A 42 -7.22 -7.93 -8.36
N ALA A 43 -6.25 -7.64 -7.49
CA ALA A 43 -6.35 -7.86 -6.05
C ALA A 43 -7.43 -6.99 -5.39
N PHE A 44 -7.59 -5.75 -5.84
CA PHE A 44 -8.50 -4.76 -5.25
C PHE A 44 -9.90 -4.73 -5.87
N ARG A 45 -10.11 -5.40 -7.02
CA ARG A 45 -11.43 -5.45 -7.63
C ARG A 45 -12.47 -6.07 -6.69
N ASN A 46 -13.62 -5.41 -6.58
CA ASN A 46 -14.73 -5.74 -5.67
C ASN A 46 -14.37 -5.67 -4.18
N LYS A 47 -13.22 -5.12 -3.82
CA LYS A 47 -12.84 -4.87 -2.43
C LYS A 47 -13.50 -3.59 -1.92
N THR A 48 -13.85 -3.58 -0.64
CA THR A 48 -14.50 -2.43 -0.01
C THR A 48 -13.46 -1.59 0.72
N PHE A 49 -13.26 -0.35 0.27
CA PHE A 49 -12.37 0.62 0.94
C PHE A 49 -13.20 1.73 1.58
N VAL A 50 -12.85 2.08 2.82
CA VAL A 50 -13.37 3.27 3.48
C VAL A 50 -12.29 4.35 3.44
N VAL A 51 -12.59 5.47 2.79
CA VAL A 51 -11.66 6.58 2.63
C VAL A 51 -12.17 7.76 3.45
N GLY A 52 -11.44 8.11 4.51
CA GLY A 52 -11.69 9.26 5.37
C GLY A 52 -10.77 10.42 5.00
N PHE A 53 -11.30 11.63 4.88
CA PHE A 53 -10.48 12.83 4.65
C PHE A 53 -11.02 14.04 5.43
N GLY A 54 -10.11 14.88 5.93
CA GLY A 54 -10.46 16.09 6.67
C GLY A 54 -11.05 17.20 5.79
N GLY A 55 -11.71 18.18 6.42
CA GLY A 55 -12.27 19.34 5.71
C GLY A 55 -11.19 20.25 5.11
N GLU A 56 -9.94 20.08 5.55
CA GLU A 56 -8.73 20.72 5.07
C GLU A 56 -8.53 20.48 3.56
N VAL A 57 -8.88 19.29 3.05
CA VAL A 57 -8.80 18.96 1.61
C VAL A 57 -9.68 19.89 0.78
N VAL A 58 -10.89 20.20 1.28
CA VAL A 58 -11.81 21.12 0.61
C VAL A 58 -11.31 22.55 0.74
N HIS A 59 -10.92 22.97 1.96
CA HIS A 59 -10.41 24.31 2.22
C HIS A 59 -9.17 24.63 1.36
N GLN A 60 -8.29 23.65 1.11
CA GLN A 60 -7.08 23.83 0.30
C GLN A 60 -7.31 23.69 -1.21
N GLY A 61 -8.56 23.44 -1.66
CA GLY A 61 -8.89 23.29 -3.07
C GLY A 61 -8.41 21.97 -3.70
N LEU A 62 -8.12 20.96 -2.89
CA LEU A 62 -7.60 19.65 -3.32
C LEU A 62 -8.71 18.63 -3.63
N LEU A 63 -9.98 18.99 -3.42
CA LEU A 63 -11.13 18.10 -3.61
C LEU A 63 -11.22 17.50 -5.02
N ASN A 64 -10.97 18.29 -6.08
CA ASN A 64 -11.09 17.80 -7.46
C ASN A 64 -10.04 16.75 -7.81
N ALA A 65 -8.82 16.86 -7.25
CA ALA A 65 -7.77 15.86 -7.42
C ALA A 65 -8.18 14.55 -6.74
N LEU A 66 -8.63 14.63 -5.48
CA LEU A 66 -9.14 13.46 -4.74
C LEU A 66 -10.32 12.78 -5.46
N VAL A 67 -11.28 13.56 -5.98
CA VAL A 67 -12.41 13.02 -6.74
C VAL A 67 -11.96 12.28 -7.99
N SER A 68 -10.94 12.79 -8.69
CA SER A 68 -10.37 12.13 -9.86
C SER A 68 -9.73 10.77 -9.50
N ASP A 69 -9.01 10.70 -8.38
CA ASP A 69 -8.45 9.45 -7.88
C ASP A 69 -9.55 8.46 -7.49
N ILE A 70 -10.57 8.91 -6.77
CA ILE A 70 -11.71 8.09 -6.35
C ILE A 70 -12.46 7.53 -7.56
N ALA A 71 -12.61 8.32 -8.62
CA ALA A 71 -13.21 7.89 -9.87
C ALA A 71 -12.41 6.79 -10.56
N LEU A 72 -11.09 6.92 -10.58
CA LEU A 72 -10.21 5.89 -11.13
C LEU A 72 -10.33 4.57 -10.35
N LEU A 73 -10.33 4.64 -9.02
CA LEU A 73 -10.52 3.46 -8.16
C LEU A 73 -11.88 2.78 -8.41
N GLN A 74 -12.95 3.56 -8.53
CA GLN A 74 -14.28 3.02 -8.83
C GLN A 74 -14.32 2.38 -10.23
N ALA A 75 -13.65 2.97 -11.23
CA ALA A 75 -13.53 2.41 -12.58
C ALA A 75 -12.77 1.08 -12.61
N MET A 76 -11.80 0.89 -11.71
CA MET A 76 -11.10 -0.39 -11.51
C MET A 76 -11.99 -1.45 -10.83
N GLY A 77 -13.13 -1.05 -10.26
CA GLY A 77 -14.12 -1.91 -9.62
C GLY A 77 -14.01 -1.97 -8.10
N ILE A 78 -13.31 -1.02 -7.48
CA ILE A 78 -13.22 -0.91 -6.02
C ILE A 78 -14.52 -0.28 -5.49
N GLN A 79 -15.05 -0.83 -4.40
CA GLN A 79 -16.25 -0.32 -3.73
C GLN A 79 -15.84 0.72 -2.68
N ILE A 80 -16.24 1.97 -2.88
CA ILE A 80 -15.79 3.09 -2.04
C ILE A 80 -16.91 3.58 -1.12
N VAL A 81 -16.60 3.65 0.17
CA VAL A 81 -17.30 4.49 1.14
C VAL A 81 -16.42 5.68 1.46
N LEU A 82 -16.87 6.87 1.09
CA LEU A 82 -16.17 8.12 1.33
C LEU A 82 -16.73 8.77 2.59
N VAL A 83 -15.86 9.17 3.51
CA VAL A 83 -16.23 9.85 4.76
C VAL A 83 -15.49 11.18 4.81
N HIS A 84 -16.23 12.27 4.91
CA HIS A 84 -15.62 13.60 4.99
C HIS A 84 -15.65 14.16 6.41
N GLY A 85 -14.68 14.99 6.72
CA GLY A 85 -14.69 15.91 7.85
C GLY A 85 -15.02 17.32 7.39
N SER A 86 -15.34 18.19 8.35
CA SER A 86 -15.70 19.58 8.07
C SER A 86 -15.15 20.55 9.13
N ARG A 87 -14.04 20.19 9.81
CA ARG A 87 -13.53 20.97 10.96
C ARG A 87 -13.24 22.44 10.59
N PRO A 88 -12.54 22.76 9.48
CA PRO A 88 -12.31 24.16 9.10
C PRO A 88 -13.60 24.91 8.77
N GLN A 89 -14.54 24.26 8.07
CA GLN A 89 -15.83 24.84 7.70
C GLN A 89 -16.71 25.09 8.92
N VAL A 90 -16.70 24.18 9.91
CA VAL A 90 -17.40 24.39 11.19
C VAL A 90 -16.85 25.64 11.88
N GLU A 91 -15.53 25.83 11.89
CA GLU A 91 -14.90 26.99 12.53
C GLU A 91 -15.26 28.29 11.81
N GLU A 92 -15.33 28.28 10.48
CA GLU A 92 -15.80 29.41 9.68
C GLU A 92 -17.26 29.77 10.02
N GLN A 93 -18.16 28.79 10.03
CA GLN A 93 -19.57 29.01 10.38
C GLN A 93 -19.76 29.47 11.83
N MET A 94 -18.97 28.93 12.77
CA MET A 94 -19.00 29.37 14.16
C MET A 94 -18.52 30.82 14.33
N SER A 95 -17.46 31.20 13.62
CA SER A 95 -16.95 32.58 13.59
C SER A 95 -17.99 33.55 13.02
N LEU A 96 -18.67 33.19 11.93
CA LEU A 96 -19.76 33.98 11.34
C LEU A 96 -20.93 34.17 12.31
N HIS A 97 -21.23 33.16 13.13
CA HIS A 97 -22.26 33.22 14.16
C HIS A 97 -21.78 33.84 15.49
N GLY A 98 -20.51 34.20 15.62
CA GLY A 98 -19.93 34.71 16.87
C GLY A 98 -20.05 33.70 18.02
N VAL A 99 -19.80 32.42 17.73
CA VAL A 99 -19.75 31.33 18.71
C VAL A 99 -18.28 30.93 18.90
N GLU A 100 -17.79 30.93 20.14
CA GLU A 100 -16.43 30.49 20.44
C GLU A 100 -16.34 28.96 20.45
N SER A 101 -15.24 28.43 19.92
CA SER A 101 -15.00 26.99 19.94
C SER A 101 -14.38 26.54 21.25
N GLU A 102 -15.02 25.57 21.90
CA GLU A 102 -14.48 24.91 23.09
C GLU A 102 -14.16 23.44 22.81
N PHE A 103 -13.04 22.96 23.35
CA PHE A 103 -12.59 21.58 23.22
C PHE A 103 -12.22 20.98 24.56
N SER A 104 -12.54 19.70 24.72
CA SER A 104 -12.15 18.90 25.88
C SER A 104 -11.87 17.47 25.42
N HIS A 105 -10.80 16.85 25.92
CA HIS A 105 -10.38 15.49 25.53
C HIS A 105 -10.24 15.29 24.01
N GLY A 106 -9.82 16.34 23.28
CA GLY A 106 -9.68 16.30 21.81
C GLY A 106 -11.02 16.30 21.05
N MET A 107 -12.15 16.49 21.72
CA MET A 107 -13.47 16.58 21.12
C MET A 107 -14.04 17.99 21.33
N ARG A 108 -14.72 18.51 20.31
CA ARG A 108 -15.45 19.78 20.41
C ARG A 108 -16.60 19.62 21.42
N ILE A 109 -16.83 20.61 22.26
CA ILE A 109 -18.09 20.71 23.01
C ILE A 109 -19.09 21.35 22.05
N THR A 110 -20.14 20.60 21.68
CA THR A 110 -21.09 21.05 20.65
C THR A 110 -22.41 21.43 21.32
N ASP A 111 -22.58 22.70 21.66
CA ASP A 111 -23.88 23.21 22.09
C ASP A 111 -24.88 23.33 20.90
N ALA A 112 -26.07 23.85 21.15
CA ALA A 112 -27.10 23.96 20.12
C ALA A 112 -26.69 24.87 18.93
N ARG A 113 -25.92 25.94 19.19
CA ARG A 113 -25.47 26.88 18.14
C ARG A 113 -24.30 26.30 17.36
N ALA A 114 -23.35 25.68 18.06
CA ALA A 114 -22.26 24.94 17.43
C ALA A 114 -22.79 23.78 16.56
N LEU A 115 -23.88 23.11 16.98
CA LEU A 115 -24.52 22.08 16.18
C LEU A 115 -25.14 22.63 14.88
N GLU A 116 -25.72 23.83 14.91
CA GLU A 116 -26.25 24.50 13.72
C GLU A 116 -25.11 24.76 12.70
N SER A 117 -24.03 25.40 13.16
CA SER A 117 -22.82 25.60 12.35
C SER A 117 -22.23 24.30 11.82
N ALA A 118 -22.24 23.22 12.61
CA ALA A 118 -21.77 21.91 12.15
C ALA A 118 -22.67 21.29 11.07
N LYS A 119 -23.99 21.49 11.13
CA LYS A 119 -24.92 21.02 10.09
C LYS A 119 -24.75 21.78 8.79
N GLU A 120 -24.58 23.09 8.86
CA GLU A 120 -24.34 23.95 7.69
C GLU A 120 -23.02 23.55 7.01
N ALA A 121 -21.93 23.50 7.77
CA ALA A 121 -20.62 23.10 7.27
C ALA A 121 -20.60 21.70 6.65
N ALA A 122 -21.20 20.71 7.32
CA ALA A 122 -21.26 19.34 6.78
C ALA A 122 -22.14 19.25 5.52
N GLY A 123 -23.20 20.06 5.45
CA GLY A 123 -24.07 20.16 4.27
C GLY A 123 -23.38 20.81 3.08
N GLU A 124 -22.66 21.90 3.31
CA GLU A 124 -21.83 22.61 2.33
C GLU A 124 -20.79 21.66 1.71
N VAL A 125 -19.93 21.06 2.55
CA VAL A 125 -18.89 20.12 2.09
C VAL A 125 -19.50 18.94 1.32
N ARG A 126 -20.63 18.42 1.78
CA ARG A 126 -21.34 17.35 1.06
C ARG A 126 -21.78 17.79 -0.34
N LEU A 127 -22.37 18.97 -0.47
CA LEU A 127 -22.81 19.51 -1.76
C LEU A 127 -21.63 19.75 -2.70
N ASP A 128 -20.51 20.25 -2.18
CA ASP A 128 -19.28 20.43 -2.96
C ASP A 128 -18.72 19.10 -3.48
N ILE A 129 -18.73 18.05 -2.65
CA ILE A 129 -18.34 16.70 -3.07
C ILE A 129 -19.27 16.17 -4.17
N GLU A 130 -20.59 16.30 -3.98
CA GLU A 130 -21.59 15.88 -4.98
C GLU A 130 -21.41 16.64 -6.31
N ALA A 131 -21.11 17.95 -6.25
CA ALA A 131 -20.83 18.78 -7.41
C ALA A 131 -19.53 18.39 -8.11
N ALA A 132 -18.45 18.16 -7.35
CA ALA A 132 -17.16 17.74 -7.88
C ALA A 132 -17.24 16.38 -8.60
N ILE A 133 -17.93 15.41 -8.00
CA ILE A 133 -18.13 14.08 -8.61
C ILE A 133 -19.01 14.15 -9.87
N SER A 134 -19.88 15.15 -9.98
CA SER A 134 -20.77 15.34 -11.13
C SER A 134 -20.06 15.93 -12.37
N GLN A 135 -18.79 16.32 -12.26
CA GLN A 135 -18.04 16.88 -13.39
C GLN A 135 -17.74 15.79 -14.43
N GLY A 136 -18.60 15.64 -15.45
CA GLY A 136 -18.45 14.60 -16.50
C GLY A 136 -17.99 15.12 -17.87
N LEU A 137 -17.33 16.28 -17.93
CA LEU A 137 -17.01 16.93 -19.21
C LEU A 137 -16.02 16.09 -20.05
N PRO A 138 -16.15 16.09 -21.40
CA PRO A 138 -15.18 15.45 -22.29
C PRO A 138 -13.75 15.94 -22.02
N ASN A 139 -12.77 15.02 -22.11
CA ASN A 139 -11.34 15.27 -21.86
C ASN A 139 -10.96 15.64 -20.42
N THR A 140 -11.83 15.39 -19.44
CA THR A 140 -11.46 15.41 -18.02
C THR A 140 -11.12 13.98 -17.55
N PRO A 141 -10.37 13.80 -16.44
CA PRO A 141 -10.17 12.49 -15.81
C PRO A 141 -11.50 11.77 -15.49
N MET A 142 -12.56 12.54 -15.31
CA MET A 142 -13.93 12.11 -15.03
C MET A 142 -14.78 11.83 -16.28
N ALA A 143 -14.23 11.99 -17.49
CA ALA A 143 -14.99 11.79 -18.73
C ALA A 143 -15.53 10.35 -18.80
N HIS A 144 -16.85 10.21 -18.96
CA HIS A 144 -17.57 8.93 -18.94
C HIS A 144 -17.58 8.19 -17.59
N ALA A 145 -16.98 8.76 -16.53
CA ALA A 145 -17.13 8.26 -15.17
C ALA A 145 -18.54 8.61 -14.68
N HIS A 146 -19.53 7.79 -15.03
CA HIS A 146 -20.88 7.91 -14.47
C HIS A 146 -20.89 7.42 -13.02
N ILE A 147 -20.45 8.27 -12.10
CA ILE A 147 -20.45 7.99 -10.66
C ILE A 147 -21.77 8.44 -10.06
N SER A 148 -22.48 7.50 -9.44
CA SER A 148 -23.67 7.81 -8.65
C SER A 148 -23.29 7.84 -7.17
N VAL A 149 -23.47 9.01 -6.54
CA VAL A 149 -23.26 9.20 -5.11
C VAL A 149 -24.57 8.95 -4.36
N VAL A 150 -24.50 8.24 -3.24
CA VAL A 150 -25.60 8.06 -2.29
C VAL A 150 -25.15 8.47 -0.91
N SER A 151 -25.94 9.30 -0.26
CA SER A 151 -25.79 9.67 1.14
C SER A 151 -27.16 9.64 1.83
N GLY A 152 -27.18 9.49 3.14
CA GLY A 152 -28.42 9.30 3.89
C GLY A 152 -28.18 9.03 5.37
N ASN A 153 -29.23 8.59 6.06
CA ASN A 153 -29.26 8.31 7.48
C ASN A 153 -28.63 6.94 7.84
N PHE A 154 -27.43 6.68 7.34
CA PHE A 154 -26.71 5.42 7.60
C PHE A 154 -26.09 5.36 9.00
N VAL A 155 -25.92 6.51 9.66
CA VAL A 155 -25.20 6.63 10.94
C VAL A 155 -26.19 6.89 12.06
N THR A 156 -26.34 5.92 12.96
CA THR A 156 -27.02 6.11 14.23
C THR A 156 -26.02 6.57 15.28
N ALA A 157 -26.26 7.71 15.91
CA ALA A 157 -25.40 8.28 16.95
C ALA A 157 -25.97 8.09 18.36
N ARG A 158 -25.10 8.30 19.34
CA ARG A 158 -25.46 8.49 20.75
C ARG A 158 -24.60 9.61 21.32
N PRO A 159 -25.06 10.34 22.36
CA PRO A 159 -24.24 11.36 23.01
C PRO A 159 -22.97 10.74 23.62
N VAL A 160 -21.90 11.54 23.68
CA VAL A 160 -20.79 11.30 24.60
C VAL A 160 -21.30 11.40 26.05
N GLY A 161 -22.13 12.41 26.31
CA GLY A 161 -22.68 12.72 27.63
C GLY A 161 -21.70 13.55 28.45
N ILE A 162 -21.72 13.37 29.77
CA ILE A 162 -20.82 14.06 30.69
C ILE A 162 -19.59 13.18 30.92
N LEU A 163 -18.40 13.70 30.61
CA LEU A 163 -17.11 13.03 30.82
C LEU A 163 -16.22 13.94 31.68
N ASP A 164 -15.75 13.41 32.81
CA ASP A 164 -14.90 14.13 33.78
C ASP A 164 -15.43 15.52 34.18
N GLY A 165 -16.76 15.62 34.32
CA GLY A 165 -17.46 16.84 34.72
C GLY A 165 -17.75 17.83 33.58
N VAL A 166 -17.32 17.54 32.35
CA VAL A 166 -17.60 18.34 31.16
C VAL A 166 -18.79 17.76 30.41
N ASP A 167 -19.83 18.56 30.18
CA ASP A 167 -20.99 18.18 29.35
C ASP A 167 -20.70 18.46 27.88
N PHE A 168 -20.70 17.39 27.08
CA PHE A 168 -20.42 17.46 25.63
C PHE A 168 -21.66 17.79 24.78
N ALA A 169 -22.84 17.90 25.40
CA ALA A 169 -24.10 18.26 24.76
C ALA A 169 -24.38 17.44 23.47
N HIS A 170 -24.32 18.06 22.30
CA HIS A 170 -24.59 17.43 21.00
C HIS A 170 -23.37 16.78 20.35
N THR A 171 -22.23 16.70 21.03
CA THR A 171 -21.13 15.86 20.57
C THR A 171 -21.47 14.40 20.83
N GLY A 172 -21.39 13.59 19.79
CA GLY A 172 -21.76 12.19 19.82
C GLY A 172 -20.64 11.26 19.39
N VAL A 173 -20.94 9.98 19.50
CA VAL A 173 -20.17 8.87 18.94
C VAL A 173 -21.10 7.94 18.19
N VAL A 174 -20.56 7.22 17.21
CA VAL A 174 -21.31 6.24 16.44
C VAL A 174 -21.80 5.12 17.35
N ARG A 175 -23.11 4.90 17.35
CA ARG A 175 -23.76 3.76 17.99
C ARG A 175 -23.88 2.58 17.05
N LYS A 176 -24.27 2.83 15.80
CA LYS A 176 -24.50 1.80 14.78
C LYS A 176 -24.38 2.38 13.39
N ILE A 177 -23.83 1.59 12.47
CA ILE A 177 -23.87 1.84 11.02
C ILE A 177 -24.88 0.89 10.38
N ASP A 178 -25.72 1.40 9.48
CA ASP A 178 -26.60 0.59 8.63
C ASP A 178 -25.81 -0.06 7.49
N ALA A 179 -25.02 -1.06 7.85
CA ALA A 179 -24.12 -1.74 6.93
C ALA A 179 -24.85 -2.50 5.81
N ASP A 180 -26.10 -2.94 6.04
CA ASP A 180 -26.87 -3.64 5.02
C ASP A 180 -27.26 -2.70 3.89
N SER A 181 -27.83 -1.53 4.19
CA SER A 181 -28.18 -0.54 3.16
C SER A 181 -26.95 0.00 2.40
N ILE A 182 -25.82 0.17 3.10
CA ILE A 182 -24.55 0.53 2.47
C ILE A 182 -24.10 -0.57 1.50
N ARG A 183 -24.08 -1.84 1.92
CA ARG A 183 -23.69 -2.98 1.06
C ARG A 183 -24.54 -3.07 -0.20
N HIS A 184 -25.86 -2.86 -0.11
CA HIS A 184 -26.73 -2.85 -1.30
C HIS A 184 -26.39 -1.71 -2.26
N SER A 185 -26.05 -0.53 -1.74
CA SER A 185 -25.63 0.61 -2.55
C SER A 185 -24.29 0.34 -3.25
N LEU A 186 -23.30 -0.21 -2.53
CA LEU A 186 -22.00 -0.60 -3.08
C LEU A 186 -22.12 -1.71 -4.13
N ALA A 187 -22.99 -2.70 -3.92
CA ALA A 187 -23.26 -3.76 -4.89
C ALA A 187 -23.88 -3.22 -6.19
N SER A 188 -24.61 -2.10 -6.11
CA SER A 188 -25.14 -1.35 -7.25
C SER A 188 -24.12 -0.39 -7.87
N ARG A 189 -22.82 -0.52 -7.52
CA ARG A 189 -21.70 0.33 -7.95
C ARG A 189 -21.85 1.81 -7.61
N LYS A 190 -22.60 2.14 -6.57
CA LYS A 190 -22.71 3.52 -6.09
C LYS A 190 -21.57 3.84 -5.12
N LEU A 191 -21.12 5.08 -5.13
CA LEU A 191 -20.25 5.62 -4.10
C LEU A 191 -21.12 6.01 -2.90
N VAL A 192 -20.78 5.54 -1.70
CA VAL A 192 -21.50 5.90 -0.48
C VAL A 192 -20.77 7.03 0.22
N LEU A 193 -21.45 8.14 0.47
CA LEU A 193 -20.90 9.32 1.14
C LEU A 193 -21.47 9.48 2.55
N LEU A 194 -20.60 9.44 3.55
CA LEU A 194 -20.94 9.63 4.96
C LEU A 194 -20.42 11.00 5.43
N SER A 195 -21.27 11.75 6.11
CA SER A 195 -20.94 13.04 6.71
C SER A 195 -20.64 12.87 8.21
N PRO A 196 -19.96 13.83 8.87
CA PRO A 196 -19.61 13.77 10.29
C PRO A 196 -20.82 14.10 11.19
N LEU A 197 -21.98 13.54 10.86
CA LEU A 197 -23.25 13.72 11.57
C LEU A 197 -23.93 12.36 11.75
N GLY A 198 -24.60 12.19 12.88
CA GLY A 198 -25.45 11.04 13.10
C GLY A 198 -26.69 11.38 13.91
N PHE A 199 -27.68 10.50 13.84
CA PHE A 199 -29.00 10.74 14.42
C PHE A 199 -29.33 9.68 15.46
N SER A 200 -29.95 10.07 16.57
CA SER A 200 -30.52 9.11 17.52
C SER A 200 -31.85 8.56 17.01
N PRO A 201 -32.32 7.43 17.57
CA PRO A 201 -33.69 6.96 17.32
C PRO A 201 -34.79 7.95 17.75
N THR A 202 -34.47 8.95 18.59
CA THR A 202 -35.38 10.03 19.00
C THR A 202 -35.40 11.20 18.02
N GLY A 203 -34.55 11.20 16.98
CA GLY A 203 -34.48 12.25 15.97
C GLY A 203 -33.51 13.39 16.31
N GLU A 204 -32.71 13.26 17.37
CA GLU A 204 -31.69 14.24 17.74
C GLU A 204 -30.44 14.06 16.87
N ALA A 205 -29.85 15.17 16.43
CA ALA A 205 -28.62 15.17 15.65
C ALA A 205 -27.41 15.36 16.57
N PHE A 206 -26.32 14.67 16.25
CA PHE A 206 -25.05 14.76 16.94
C PHE A 206 -23.92 15.07 15.97
N ASN A 207 -23.00 15.92 16.41
CA ASN A 207 -21.73 16.16 15.75
C ASN A 207 -20.78 15.00 16.07
N LEU A 208 -20.23 14.37 15.04
CA LEU A 208 -19.33 13.21 15.15
C LEU A 208 -17.96 13.55 14.58
N SER A 209 -16.91 12.86 15.01
CA SER A 209 -15.63 12.95 14.31
C SER A 209 -15.64 12.09 13.04
N MET A 210 -14.97 12.56 11.99
CA MET A 210 -14.83 11.83 10.72
C MET A 210 -14.20 10.45 10.96
N GLU A 211 -13.22 10.40 11.85
CA GLU A 211 -12.43 9.22 12.19
C GLU A 211 -13.28 8.18 12.93
N ASP A 212 -14.20 8.60 13.80
CA ASP A 212 -15.17 7.69 14.45
C ASP A 212 -16.16 7.14 13.42
N VAL A 213 -16.68 7.98 12.52
CA VAL A 213 -17.58 7.54 11.44
C VAL A 213 -16.89 6.56 10.48
N ALA A 214 -15.69 6.88 10.01
CA ALA A 214 -14.91 6.06 9.10
C ALA A 214 -14.51 4.72 9.73
N SER A 215 -13.96 4.74 10.95
CA SER A 215 -13.59 3.50 11.65
C SER A 215 -14.81 2.64 11.95
N ALA A 216 -15.94 3.21 12.40
CA ALA A 216 -17.17 2.45 12.63
C ALA A 216 -17.76 1.88 11.34
N ALA A 217 -17.73 2.62 10.23
CA ALA A 217 -18.18 2.15 8.93
C ALA A 217 -17.30 1.00 8.42
N ALA A 218 -15.98 1.14 8.50
CA ALA A 218 -15.04 0.11 8.08
C ALA A 218 -15.24 -1.20 8.85
N ILE A 219 -15.41 -1.12 10.17
CA ILE A 219 -15.69 -2.28 11.03
C ILE A 219 -17.03 -2.93 10.66
N ALA A 220 -18.11 -2.14 10.55
CA ALA A 220 -19.45 -2.67 10.28
C ALA A 220 -19.57 -3.32 8.88
N LEU A 221 -18.78 -2.83 7.92
CA LEU A 221 -18.72 -3.36 6.57
C LEU A 221 -17.72 -4.50 6.42
N ARG A 222 -16.84 -4.73 7.41
CA ARG A 222 -15.64 -5.57 7.28
C ARG A 222 -14.84 -5.16 6.04
N ALA A 223 -14.59 -3.86 5.93
CA ALA A 223 -13.83 -3.29 4.83
C ALA A 223 -12.45 -3.95 4.72
N ASP A 224 -11.97 -4.10 3.49
CA ASP A 224 -10.63 -4.65 3.23
C ASP A 224 -9.55 -3.63 3.62
N LYS A 225 -9.82 -2.33 3.43
CA LYS A 225 -8.93 -1.24 3.81
C LYS A 225 -9.70 -0.06 4.38
N ILE A 226 -9.11 0.62 5.36
CA ILE A 226 -9.47 2.00 5.73
C ILE A 226 -8.27 2.92 5.42
N VAL A 227 -8.53 4.07 4.83
CA VAL A 227 -7.50 5.05 4.47
C VAL A 227 -7.88 6.40 5.06
N PHE A 228 -6.98 7.01 5.81
CA PHE A 228 -7.10 8.38 6.31
C PHE A 228 -6.16 9.29 5.51
N LEU A 229 -6.73 10.26 4.80
CA LEU A 229 -6.00 11.36 4.19
C LEU A 229 -5.86 12.49 5.22
N THR A 230 -4.63 12.78 5.60
CA THR A 230 -4.30 13.62 6.75
C THR A 230 -3.29 14.71 6.39
N GLU A 231 -3.17 15.69 7.26
CA GLU A 231 -2.19 16.78 7.23
C GLU A 231 -0.77 16.31 7.53
N THR A 232 -0.63 15.10 8.09
CA THR A 232 0.66 14.47 8.39
C THR A 232 1.07 13.50 7.27
N PRO A 233 2.37 13.30 7.03
CA PRO A 233 2.83 12.28 6.07
C PRO A 233 2.56 10.84 6.55
N GLY A 234 2.30 10.64 7.84
CA GLY A 234 2.13 9.35 8.49
C GLY A 234 2.67 9.41 9.92
N LEU A 235 3.06 8.26 10.46
CA LEU A 235 3.71 8.17 11.77
C LEU A 235 5.21 8.35 11.61
N MET A 236 5.79 9.26 12.37
CA MET A 236 7.22 9.52 12.35
C MET A 236 7.89 8.86 13.55
N GLU A 237 9.09 8.33 13.37
CA GLU A 237 9.98 7.91 14.45
C GLU A 237 11.30 8.69 14.42
N ASP A 238 12.02 8.68 15.54
CA ASP A 238 13.35 9.29 15.64
C ASP A 238 14.40 8.39 14.97
N GLY A 239 14.78 8.72 13.74
CA GLY A 239 15.87 8.05 13.00
C GLY A 239 17.25 8.65 13.28
N GLU A 240 18.31 7.96 12.84
CA GLU A 240 19.71 8.41 13.03
C GLU A 240 20.02 9.75 12.35
N GLU A 241 19.35 10.04 11.22
CA GLU A 241 19.54 11.27 10.42
C GLU A 241 18.40 12.29 10.61
N GLY A 242 17.44 12.02 11.49
CA GLY A 242 16.26 12.85 11.73
C GLY A 242 14.96 12.04 11.70
N PRO A 243 13.79 12.71 11.70
CA PRO A 243 12.50 12.04 11.68
C PRO A 243 12.33 11.16 10.44
N GLU A 244 12.07 9.87 10.64
CA GLU A 244 11.86 8.89 9.59
C GLU A 244 10.40 8.44 9.58
N LEU A 245 9.84 8.20 8.38
CA LEU A 245 8.47 7.75 8.24
C LEU A 245 8.39 6.25 8.50
N LEU A 246 7.60 5.86 9.50
CA LEU A 246 7.24 4.46 9.74
C LEU A 246 6.30 3.99 8.63
N ARG A 247 6.85 3.30 7.63
CA ARG A 247 6.09 2.79 6.48
C ARG A 247 5.06 1.74 6.85
N GLU A 248 5.46 0.81 7.71
CA GLU A 248 4.62 -0.31 8.11
C GLU A 248 4.74 -0.59 9.60
N LEU A 249 3.59 -0.84 10.25
CA LEU A 249 3.53 -1.34 11.61
C LEU A 249 2.62 -2.55 11.71
N SER A 250 3.06 -3.55 12.47
CA SER A 250 2.16 -4.54 13.03
C SER A 250 1.15 -3.88 13.97
N LEU A 251 -0.05 -4.46 14.11
CA LEU A 251 -1.08 -3.97 15.01
C LEU A 251 -0.60 -3.94 16.47
N ASP A 252 0.27 -4.88 16.84
CA ASP A 252 0.87 -4.94 18.17
C ASP A 252 1.86 -3.80 18.40
N ASP A 253 2.70 -3.49 17.42
CA ASP A 253 3.67 -2.40 17.53
C ASP A 253 2.96 -1.04 17.48
N ALA A 254 1.95 -0.90 16.61
CA ALA A 254 1.07 0.27 16.60
C ALA A 254 0.40 0.48 17.97
N TYR A 255 -0.05 -0.60 18.62
CA TYR A 255 -0.63 -0.51 19.96
C TYR A 255 0.39 -0.10 21.03
N LYS A 256 1.60 -0.66 21.02
CA LYS A 256 2.67 -0.25 21.94
C LYS A 256 3.04 1.22 21.75
N LEU A 257 3.16 1.66 20.50
CA LEU A 257 3.49 3.03 20.13
C LEU A 257 2.38 4.01 20.57
N HIS A 258 1.12 3.58 20.49
CA HIS A 258 0.02 4.39 21.01
C HIS A 258 0.02 4.49 22.54
N GLU A 259 0.28 3.38 23.24
CA GLU A 259 0.32 3.33 24.71
C GLU A 259 1.54 4.03 25.31
N SER A 260 2.67 4.09 24.59
CA SER A 260 3.87 4.82 25.05
C SER A 260 3.63 6.34 25.14
N GLY A 261 2.65 6.85 24.40
CA GLY A 261 2.35 8.28 24.32
C GLY A 261 3.37 9.09 23.52
N GLU A 262 4.29 8.41 22.79
CA GLU A 262 5.29 9.06 21.94
C GLU A 262 4.64 9.77 20.75
N VAL A 263 3.63 9.15 20.14
CA VAL A 263 2.86 9.76 19.05
C VAL A 263 1.71 10.57 19.64
N THR A 264 1.82 11.90 19.53
CA THR A 264 0.83 12.86 20.04
C THR A 264 0.14 13.63 18.90
N GLY A 265 -0.81 14.50 19.26
CA GLY A 265 -1.54 15.32 18.29
C GLY A 265 -2.40 14.51 17.33
N ASP A 266 -2.55 15.02 16.11
CA ASP A 266 -3.43 14.41 15.10
C ASP A 266 -2.93 13.03 14.64
N ALA A 267 -1.61 12.84 14.49
CA ALA A 267 -1.02 11.53 14.18
C ALA A 267 -1.43 10.46 15.21
N GLY A 268 -1.39 10.81 16.50
CA GLY A 268 -1.84 9.92 17.58
C GLY A 268 -3.34 9.65 17.54
N PHE A 269 -4.13 10.64 17.11
CA PHE A 269 -5.57 10.50 16.93
C PHE A 269 -5.93 9.55 15.78
N TYR A 270 -5.29 9.70 14.62
CA TYR A 270 -5.46 8.77 13.49
C TYR A 270 -4.98 7.36 13.85
N LEU A 271 -3.83 7.23 14.52
CA LEU A 271 -3.31 5.94 15.00
C LEU A 271 -4.33 5.20 15.87
N LYS A 272 -4.96 5.90 16.83
CA LYS A 272 -6.01 5.33 17.69
C LYS A 272 -7.17 4.74 16.89
N HIS A 273 -7.68 5.48 15.90
CA HIS A 273 -8.80 5.05 15.08
C HIS A 273 -8.42 3.94 14.08
N SER A 274 -7.19 3.96 13.58
CA SER A 274 -6.62 2.88 12.75
C SER A 274 -6.48 1.57 13.54
N ILE A 275 -5.95 1.63 14.77
CA ILE A 275 -5.87 0.46 15.67
C ILE A 275 -7.28 -0.08 15.95
N ARG A 276 -8.24 0.80 16.24
CA ARG A 276 -9.64 0.41 16.47
C ARG A 276 -10.24 -0.31 15.26
N ALA A 277 -10.02 0.22 14.05
CA ALA A 277 -10.50 -0.38 12.82
C ALA A 277 -9.90 -1.77 12.60
N CYS A 278 -8.56 -1.90 12.71
CA CYS A 278 -7.87 -3.18 12.56
C CYS A 278 -8.35 -4.19 13.62
N ARG A 279 -8.39 -3.84 14.90
CA ARG A 279 -8.94 -4.70 15.98
C ARG A 279 -10.39 -5.11 15.74
N GLY A 280 -11.18 -4.29 15.05
CA GLY A 280 -12.55 -4.60 14.64
C GLY A 280 -12.67 -5.51 13.41
N GLY A 281 -11.55 -5.95 12.83
CA GLY A 281 -11.51 -6.93 11.73
C GLY A 281 -11.29 -6.32 10.35
N VAL A 282 -10.97 -5.02 10.25
CA VAL A 282 -10.46 -4.42 9.00
C VAL A 282 -9.06 -4.96 8.77
N ALA A 283 -8.74 -5.39 7.55
CA ALA A 283 -7.45 -6.02 7.31
C ALA A 283 -6.29 -5.03 7.48
N ARG A 284 -6.49 -3.79 7.01
CA ARG A 284 -5.45 -2.75 7.00
C ARG A 284 -5.99 -1.34 7.17
N ALA A 285 -5.22 -0.53 7.86
CA ALA A 285 -5.44 0.90 7.98
C ALA A 285 -4.24 1.66 7.42
N HIS A 286 -4.50 2.74 6.68
CA HIS A 286 -3.48 3.58 6.06
C HIS A 286 -3.64 5.02 6.55
N ILE A 287 -2.53 5.68 6.87
CA ILE A 287 -2.45 7.11 7.21
C ILE A 287 -1.53 7.74 6.17
N ILE A 288 -2.08 8.60 5.31
CA ILE A 288 -1.37 9.17 4.16
C ILE A 288 -1.54 10.68 4.09
N PRO A 289 -0.59 11.44 3.50
CA PRO A 289 -0.72 12.88 3.36
C PRO A 289 -1.72 13.25 2.27
N TYR A 290 -2.62 14.21 2.54
CA TYR A 290 -3.44 14.79 1.48
C TYR A 290 -2.68 15.78 0.60
N ALA A 291 -1.57 16.34 1.09
CA ALA A 291 -0.82 17.39 0.39
C ALA A 291 -0.03 16.85 -0.82
N LEU A 292 0.19 15.54 -0.87
CA LEU A 292 0.83 14.88 -2.00
C LEU A 292 -0.25 14.52 -3.04
N ASP A 293 -0.13 15.10 -4.24
CA ASP A 293 -1.03 14.80 -5.36
C ASP A 293 -0.95 13.31 -5.73
N GLY A 294 -2.11 12.67 -5.90
CA GLY A 294 -2.20 11.24 -6.14
C GLY A 294 -1.84 10.34 -4.96
N SER A 295 -1.74 10.85 -3.71
CA SER A 295 -1.30 10.06 -2.56
C SER A 295 -2.10 8.77 -2.35
N LEU A 296 -3.41 8.81 -2.61
CA LEU A 296 -4.28 7.64 -2.51
C LEU A 296 -3.89 6.56 -3.53
N LEU A 297 -3.58 6.95 -4.78
CA LEU A 297 -3.15 6.02 -5.81
C LEU A 297 -1.74 5.50 -5.54
N LEU A 298 -0.82 6.38 -5.13
CA LEU A 298 0.55 6.02 -4.81
C LEU A 298 0.59 5.01 -3.65
N GLU A 299 -0.19 5.23 -2.59
CA GLU A 299 -0.28 4.30 -1.46
C GLU A 299 -0.81 2.92 -1.86
N LEU A 300 -1.78 2.87 -2.77
CA LEU A 300 -2.42 1.61 -3.16
C LEU A 300 -1.59 0.83 -4.19
N PHE A 301 -0.86 1.51 -5.06
CA PHE A 301 -0.25 0.90 -6.25
C PHE A 301 1.28 0.91 -6.27
N LEU A 302 1.93 1.59 -5.32
CA LEU A 302 3.36 1.41 -5.07
C LEU A 302 3.57 0.34 -4.00
N HIS A 303 4.71 -0.35 -4.11
CA HIS A 303 5.10 -1.37 -3.14
C HIS A 303 5.29 -0.81 -1.73
N ASP A 304 6.07 0.28 -1.61
CA ASP A 304 6.39 0.89 -0.31
C ASP A 304 5.34 1.92 0.14
N GLY A 305 4.35 2.22 -0.71
CA GLY A 305 3.38 3.28 -0.50
C GLY A 305 4.03 4.67 -0.30
N VAL A 306 3.26 5.59 0.27
CA VAL A 306 3.69 6.97 0.57
C VAL A 306 3.48 7.37 2.03
N GLY A 307 2.64 6.64 2.79
CA GLY A 307 2.40 6.92 4.20
C GLY A 307 2.71 5.74 5.11
N THR A 308 1.91 5.60 6.16
CA THR A 308 2.02 4.54 7.16
C THR A 308 0.87 3.56 7.03
N MET A 309 1.19 2.28 6.89
CA MET A 309 0.24 1.17 6.89
C MET A 309 0.28 0.40 8.21
N ILE A 310 -0.88 0.05 8.75
CA ILE A 310 -1.06 -0.77 9.95
C ILE A 310 -1.83 -2.03 9.58
N SER A 311 -1.32 -3.21 9.97
CA SER A 311 -2.00 -4.49 9.72
C SER A 311 -1.73 -5.54 10.79
N TYR A 312 -2.48 -6.65 10.80
CA TYR A 312 -2.39 -7.66 11.88
C TYR A 312 -1.03 -8.36 11.98
N GLU A 313 -0.37 -8.59 10.86
CA GLU A 313 0.95 -9.22 10.78
C GLU A 313 1.85 -8.29 9.97
N ASN A 314 3.17 -8.35 10.14
CA ASN A 314 4.05 -7.72 9.15
C ASN A 314 3.77 -8.38 7.78
N LEU A 315 3.29 -7.59 6.83
CA LEU A 315 2.63 -7.96 5.57
C LEU A 315 3.54 -8.62 4.56
N GLU A 316 4.84 -8.49 4.75
CA GLU A 316 5.81 -9.33 4.10
C GLU A 316 5.65 -10.80 4.53
N SER A 317 4.80 -11.50 3.79
CA SER A 317 4.57 -12.93 3.95
C SER A 317 5.72 -13.69 3.33
N LEU A 318 6.63 -14.15 4.18
CA LEU A 318 7.68 -15.08 3.81
C LEU A 318 7.14 -16.51 3.87
N ARG A 319 6.73 -17.04 2.72
CA ARG A 319 6.07 -18.35 2.60
C ARG A 319 6.77 -19.28 1.60
N GLU A 320 6.34 -20.54 1.58
CA GLU A 320 6.75 -21.46 0.50
C GLU A 320 5.99 -21.12 -0.78
N ALA A 321 6.67 -21.29 -1.92
CA ALA A 321 6.06 -21.03 -3.21
C ALA A 321 5.05 -22.13 -3.57
N THR A 322 4.06 -21.76 -4.37
CA THR A 322 2.99 -22.61 -4.90
C THR A 322 3.06 -22.59 -6.44
N PRO A 323 2.38 -23.51 -7.14
CA PRO A 323 2.37 -23.51 -8.61
C PRO A 323 1.93 -22.18 -9.25
N ASP A 324 1.09 -21.39 -8.55
CA ASP A 324 0.62 -20.09 -9.02
C ASP A 324 1.73 -19.02 -9.02
N ASP A 325 2.79 -19.22 -8.22
CA ASP A 325 3.92 -18.29 -8.08
C ASP A 325 4.96 -18.39 -9.21
N VAL A 326 4.91 -19.45 -10.03
CA VAL A 326 5.91 -19.74 -11.08
C VAL A 326 6.09 -18.54 -12.02
N GLY A 327 4.98 -17.90 -12.42
CA GLY A 327 5.01 -16.73 -13.29
C GLY A 327 5.71 -15.53 -12.66
N GLY A 328 5.43 -15.26 -11.37
CA GLY A 328 6.06 -14.18 -10.63
C GLY A 328 7.56 -14.42 -10.38
N ILE A 329 7.93 -15.67 -10.06
CA ILE A 329 9.34 -16.06 -9.89
C ILE A 329 10.12 -15.86 -11.21
N LEU A 330 9.55 -16.27 -12.35
CA LEU A 330 10.17 -16.05 -13.67
C LEU A 330 10.39 -14.56 -13.94
N ALA A 331 9.37 -13.73 -13.70
CA ALA A 331 9.48 -12.29 -13.90
C ALA A 331 10.59 -11.65 -13.04
N LEU A 332 10.76 -12.12 -11.79
CA LEU A 332 11.81 -11.64 -10.89
C LEU A 332 13.23 -12.03 -11.33
N ILE A 333 13.42 -13.23 -11.89
CA ILE A 333 14.75 -13.77 -12.17
C ILE A 333 15.22 -13.48 -13.59
N ASP A 334 14.32 -13.31 -14.56
CA ASP A 334 14.62 -13.10 -15.99
C ASP A 334 15.67 -11.99 -16.23
N PRO A 335 15.62 -10.81 -15.57
CA PRO A 335 16.64 -9.78 -15.74
C PRO A 335 18.04 -10.25 -15.29
N LEU A 336 18.11 -11.00 -14.19
CA LEU A 336 19.35 -11.51 -13.61
C LEU A 336 19.89 -12.73 -14.36
N GLU A 337 19.02 -13.49 -15.02
CA GLU A 337 19.46 -14.54 -15.95
C GLU A 337 20.06 -13.94 -17.22
N SER A 338 19.47 -12.84 -17.71
CA SER A 338 19.89 -12.13 -18.91
C SER A 338 21.25 -11.44 -18.75
N ASP A 339 21.56 -10.89 -17.56
CA ASP A 339 22.84 -10.23 -17.28
C ASP A 339 23.94 -11.18 -16.77
N GLY A 340 23.61 -12.48 -16.65
CA GLY A 340 24.52 -13.55 -16.23
C GLY A 340 24.71 -13.68 -14.71
N THR A 341 24.03 -12.87 -13.89
CA THR A 341 24.07 -12.98 -12.42
C THR A 341 23.51 -14.31 -11.95
N LEU A 342 22.37 -14.75 -12.49
CA LEU A 342 21.75 -16.05 -12.21
C LEU A 342 21.99 -17.08 -13.30
N VAL A 343 21.83 -18.36 -12.94
CA VAL A 343 21.81 -19.48 -13.88
C VAL A 343 20.43 -19.55 -14.50
N ARG A 344 20.38 -19.66 -15.84
CA ARG A 344 19.12 -19.74 -16.59
C ARG A 344 18.28 -20.94 -16.17
N ARG A 345 17.00 -20.74 -15.87
CA ARG A 345 16.03 -21.77 -15.49
C ARG A 345 14.80 -21.67 -16.38
N GLY A 346 14.46 -22.78 -17.04
CA GLY A 346 13.23 -22.82 -17.82
C GLY A 346 12.00 -22.91 -16.92
N ARG A 347 10.84 -22.43 -17.40
CA ARG A 347 9.55 -22.54 -16.71
C ARG A 347 9.28 -23.94 -16.14
N HIS A 348 9.47 -24.99 -16.94
CA HIS A 348 9.26 -26.38 -16.51
C HIS A 348 10.17 -26.82 -15.35
N GLN A 349 11.37 -26.26 -15.25
CA GLN A 349 12.26 -26.55 -14.13
C GLN A 349 11.70 -25.93 -12.85
N ILE A 350 11.23 -24.68 -12.91
CA ILE A 350 10.66 -23.99 -11.76
C ILE A 350 9.34 -24.64 -11.34
N GLU A 351 8.47 -25.02 -12.29
CA GLU A 351 7.23 -25.75 -12.01
C GLU A 351 7.50 -27.06 -11.26
N ARG A 352 8.50 -27.83 -11.69
CA ARG A 352 8.88 -29.09 -11.04
C ARG A 352 9.50 -28.86 -9.67
N ASP A 353 10.32 -27.84 -9.53
CA ASP A 353 11.12 -27.57 -8.34
C ASP A 353 10.42 -26.56 -7.40
N ILE A 354 9.13 -26.26 -7.60
CA ILE A 354 8.42 -25.15 -6.94
C ILE A 354 8.44 -25.27 -5.41
N ASP A 355 8.31 -26.48 -4.88
CA ASP A 355 8.37 -26.77 -3.45
C ASP A 355 9.74 -26.48 -2.82
N HIS A 356 10.77 -26.22 -3.62
CA HIS A 356 12.08 -25.78 -3.14
C HIS A 356 12.13 -24.27 -2.93
N PHE A 357 11.26 -23.50 -3.57
CA PHE A 357 11.24 -22.05 -3.50
C PHE A 357 10.53 -21.56 -2.24
N SER A 358 11.06 -20.48 -1.69
CA SER A 358 10.40 -19.59 -0.73
C SER A 358 10.32 -18.23 -1.38
N VAL A 359 9.20 -17.54 -1.18
CA VAL A 359 8.92 -16.23 -1.76
C VAL A 359 8.60 -15.24 -0.65
N ILE A 360 8.94 -13.98 -0.87
CA ILE A 360 8.37 -12.87 -0.12
C ILE A 360 7.39 -12.15 -1.03
N GLU A 361 6.18 -11.96 -0.52
CA GLU A 361 5.10 -11.26 -1.21
C GLU A 361 4.54 -10.12 -0.37
N HIS A 362 4.00 -9.13 -1.06
CA HIS A 362 3.20 -8.05 -0.51
C HIS A 362 2.00 -7.88 -1.44
N ASP A 363 0.77 -7.94 -0.93
CA ASP A 363 -0.47 -7.83 -1.71
C ASP A 363 -0.63 -8.82 -2.87
N GLY A 364 -0.05 -10.02 -2.69
CA GLY A 364 -0.04 -11.05 -3.74
C GLY A 364 0.95 -10.77 -4.87
N VAL A 365 1.77 -9.72 -4.73
CA VAL A 365 2.87 -9.42 -5.64
C VAL A 365 4.16 -9.95 -5.04
N LEU A 366 4.85 -10.81 -5.79
CA LEU A 366 6.16 -11.34 -5.39
C LEU A 366 7.24 -10.32 -5.71
N PHE A 367 8.10 -10.03 -4.74
CA PHE A 367 9.25 -9.14 -4.93
C PHE A 367 10.57 -9.77 -4.44
N GLY A 368 10.53 -10.98 -3.86
CA GLY A 368 11.73 -11.72 -3.54
C GLY A 368 11.53 -13.24 -3.60
N CYS A 369 12.60 -13.97 -3.92
CA CYS A 369 12.59 -15.43 -3.88
C CYS A 369 13.95 -16.03 -3.52
N ALA A 370 13.94 -17.26 -3.01
CA ALA A 370 15.14 -18.10 -2.81
C ALA A 370 14.74 -19.59 -2.82
N ALA A 371 15.62 -20.47 -3.31
CA ALA A 371 15.37 -21.90 -3.39
C ALA A 371 16.35 -22.71 -2.52
N LEU A 372 15.86 -23.81 -1.93
CA LEU A 372 16.66 -24.78 -1.17
C LEU A 372 16.60 -26.17 -1.82
N TYR A 373 17.73 -26.62 -2.37
CA TYR A 373 17.89 -27.97 -2.91
C TYR A 373 18.65 -28.85 -1.91
N PRO A 374 18.02 -29.90 -1.34
CA PRO A 374 18.67 -30.74 -0.34
C PRO A 374 19.52 -31.87 -0.96
N TYR A 375 20.72 -32.09 -0.42
CA TYR A 375 21.57 -33.27 -0.65
C TYR A 375 21.62 -34.06 0.65
N THR A 376 20.67 -35.00 0.79
CA THR A 376 20.36 -35.63 2.07
C THR A 376 21.44 -36.58 2.57
N GLN A 377 22.18 -37.24 1.67
CA GLN A 377 23.25 -38.18 2.03
C GLN A 377 24.41 -37.45 2.72
N GLU A 378 24.83 -36.33 2.16
CA GLU A 378 25.92 -35.50 2.70
C GLU A 378 25.45 -34.53 3.79
N ARG A 379 24.14 -34.41 4.01
CA ARG A 379 23.47 -33.48 4.93
C ARG A 379 23.79 -32.02 4.63
N ILE A 380 23.86 -31.69 3.34
CA ILE A 380 24.19 -30.36 2.82
C ILE A 380 23.02 -29.84 1.97
N GLY A 381 22.70 -28.55 2.05
CA GLY A 381 21.73 -27.89 1.18
C GLY A 381 22.38 -26.88 0.23
N GLU A 382 21.90 -26.77 -1.00
CA GLU A 382 22.22 -25.63 -1.87
C GLU A 382 21.15 -24.56 -1.70
N MET A 383 21.57 -23.37 -1.28
CA MET A 383 20.75 -22.19 -1.47
C MET A 383 21.04 -21.59 -2.85
N ALA A 384 19.99 -21.46 -3.65
CA ALA A 384 20.09 -20.94 -5.00
C ALA A 384 19.01 -19.89 -5.25
N CYS A 385 19.17 -19.12 -6.33
CA CYS A 385 18.15 -18.21 -6.82
C CYS A 385 17.70 -17.15 -5.79
N LEU A 386 18.59 -16.72 -4.90
CA LEU A 386 18.33 -15.61 -4.00
C LEU A 386 18.20 -14.33 -4.83
N THR A 387 17.04 -13.69 -4.77
CA THR A 387 16.71 -12.49 -5.56
C THR A 387 15.73 -11.64 -4.78
N VAL A 388 15.95 -10.32 -4.83
CA VAL A 388 15.02 -9.29 -4.37
C VAL A 388 14.95 -8.25 -5.48
N ALA A 389 13.73 -7.81 -5.82
CA ALA A 389 13.47 -6.79 -6.83
C ALA A 389 14.31 -5.53 -6.53
N PRO A 390 14.95 -4.90 -7.53
CA PRO A 390 15.84 -3.76 -7.32
C PRO A 390 15.24 -2.63 -6.46
N GLU A 391 13.94 -2.40 -6.61
CA GLU A 391 13.19 -1.36 -5.92
C GLU A 391 13.01 -1.66 -4.43
N ALA A 392 12.98 -2.94 -4.06
CA ALA A 392 12.84 -3.40 -2.67
C ALA A 392 14.19 -3.77 -2.03
N GLN A 393 15.33 -3.41 -2.62
CA GLN A 393 16.63 -3.69 -2.03
C GLN A 393 17.00 -2.68 -0.95
N GLY A 394 17.65 -3.16 0.13
CA GLY A 394 18.13 -2.30 1.23
C GLY A 394 17.29 -2.40 2.51
N THR A 395 16.11 -3.00 2.44
CA THR A 395 15.13 -3.21 3.52
C THR A 395 15.42 -4.43 4.41
N GLY A 396 16.31 -5.32 3.98
CA GLY A 396 16.70 -6.53 4.74
C GLY A 396 16.10 -7.84 4.22
N ASP A 397 15.33 -7.83 3.14
CA ASP A 397 14.55 -8.99 2.68
C ASP A 397 15.40 -10.15 2.16
N GLY A 398 16.55 -9.85 1.58
CA GLY A 398 17.54 -10.87 1.24
C GLY A 398 18.01 -11.66 2.47
N GLU A 399 18.11 -11.00 3.62
CA GLU A 399 18.48 -11.65 4.88
C GLU A 399 17.33 -12.45 5.48
N ARG A 400 16.09 -11.95 5.36
CA ARG A 400 14.88 -12.70 5.74
C ARG A 400 14.78 -14.01 4.94
N LEU A 401 14.95 -13.95 3.61
CA LEU A 401 15.01 -15.11 2.74
C LEU A 401 16.11 -16.10 3.16
N LEU A 402 17.33 -15.61 3.42
CA LEU A 402 18.42 -16.46 3.90
C LEU A 402 18.05 -17.18 5.21
N LYS A 403 17.56 -16.45 6.21
CA LYS A 403 17.15 -17.03 7.51
C LYS A 403 16.08 -18.10 7.33
N ARG A 404 15.11 -17.89 6.44
CA ARG A 404 14.08 -18.90 6.10
C ARG A 404 14.67 -20.14 5.47
N ILE A 405 15.60 -19.99 4.53
CA ILE A 405 16.27 -21.14 3.89
C ILE A 405 17.07 -21.94 4.94
N GLU A 406 17.77 -21.26 5.84
CA GLU A 406 18.48 -21.92 6.94
C GLU A 406 17.53 -22.69 7.87
N GLN A 407 16.39 -22.09 8.24
CA GLN A 407 15.37 -22.77 9.05
C GLN A 407 14.81 -24.02 8.35
N ARG A 408 14.47 -23.92 7.06
CA ARG A 408 14.01 -25.07 6.26
C ARG A 408 15.09 -26.15 6.14
N ALA A 409 16.35 -25.75 6.00
CA ALA A 409 17.48 -26.69 5.94
C ALA A 409 17.67 -27.43 7.27
N ARG A 410 17.63 -26.73 8.41
CA ARG A 410 17.68 -27.34 9.75
C ARG A 410 16.52 -28.31 9.98
N ALA A 411 15.29 -27.92 9.60
CA ALA A 411 14.10 -28.75 9.71
C ALA A 411 14.20 -30.06 8.90
N ARG A 412 14.96 -30.05 7.80
CA ARG A 412 15.27 -31.23 6.97
C ARG A 412 16.50 -32.02 7.45
N GLY A 413 17.08 -31.68 8.60
CA GLY A 413 18.22 -32.39 9.19
C GLY A 413 19.57 -32.13 8.52
N LEU A 414 19.65 -31.11 7.66
CA LEU A 414 20.89 -30.64 7.04
C LEU A 414 21.73 -29.89 8.08
N THR A 415 23.05 -30.01 7.99
CA THR A 415 23.99 -29.37 8.93
C THR A 415 24.76 -28.21 8.29
N ARG A 416 24.72 -28.11 6.95
CA ARG A 416 25.43 -27.10 6.17
C ARG A 416 24.58 -26.63 5.00
N ILE A 417 24.80 -25.39 4.59
CA ILE A 417 24.36 -24.88 3.29
C ILE A 417 25.54 -24.34 2.49
N PHE A 418 25.43 -24.39 1.17
CA PHE A 418 26.36 -23.72 0.26
C PHE A 418 25.63 -22.84 -0.75
N VAL A 419 26.35 -21.88 -1.30
CA VAL A 419 25.93 -21.02 -2.41
C VAL A 419 27.00 -20.99 -3.49
N LEU A 420 26.56 -20.83 -4.73
CA LEU A 420 27.42 -20.60 -5.88
C LEU A 420 27.15 -19.19 -6.40
N THR A 421 28.13 -18.29 -6.33
CA THR A 421 27.96 -16.88 -6.74
C THR A 421 29.11 -16.37 -7.60
N THR A 422 28.81 -15.49 -8.56
CA THR A 422 29.80 -14.81 -9.40
C THR A 422 30.01 -13.34 -9.02
N ARG A 423 29.09 -12.74 -8.27
CA ARG A 423 29.07 -11.28 -8.00
C ARG A 423 28.80 -10.91 -6.54
N THR A 424 28.06 -11.73 -5.78
CA THR A 424 27.54 -11.38 -4.44
C THR A 424 28.36 -11.97 -3.28
N GLU A 425 29.66 -12.15 -3.47
CA GLU A 425 30.55 -12.80 -2.48
C GLU A 425 30.51 -12.12 -1.10
N HIS A 426 30.77 -10.81 -1.04
CA HIS A 426 30.89 -10.08 0.22
C HIS A 426 29.60 -10.09 1.05
N TRP A 427 28.44 -10.13 0.39
CA TRP A 427 27.15 -10.19 1.07
C TRP A 427 26.99 -11.47 1.89
N PHE A 428 27.44 -12.60 1.34
CA PHE A 428 27.43 -13.91 2.01
C PHE A 428 28.51 -14.02 3.10
N LEU A 429 29.73 -13.53 2.84
CA LEU A 429 30.82 -13.56 3.82
C LEU A 429 30.44 -12.81 5.11
N LYS A 430 29.81 -11.63 4.99
CA LYS A 430 29.29 -10.87 6.15
C LYS A 430 28.23 -11.64 6.95
N ARG A 431 27.62 -12.67 6.37
CA ARG A 431 26.52 -13.47 6.94
C ARG A 431 26.95 -14.87 7.36
N GLY A 432 28.24 -15.07 7.60
CA GLY A 432 28.79 -16.29 8.18
C GLY A 432 29.09 -17.40 7.19
N PHE A 433 29.06 -17.12 5.88
CA PHE A 433 29.62 -18.03 4.89
C PHE A 433 31.15 -17.89 4.86
N VAL A 434 31.82 -19.00 4.57
CA VAL A 434 33.28 -19.08 4.37
C VAL A 434 33.57 -19.59 2.97
N LYS A 435 34.73 -19.20 2.42
CA LYS A 435 35.19 -19.70 1.13
C LYS A 435 35.44 -21.20 1.21
N ALA A 436 35.02 -21.89 0.16
CA ALA A 436 35.19 -23.31 -0.04
C ALA A 436 35.67 -23.58 -1.48
N THR A 437 35.91 -24.84 -1.78
CA THR A 437 36.34 -25.31 -3.10
C THR A 437 35.25 -26.15 -3.74
N VAL A 438 35.40 -26.40 -5.05
CA VAL A 438 34.51 -27.31 -5.79
C VAL A 438 34.57 -28.73 -5.21
N ASP A 439 35.69 -29.11 -4.58
CA ASP A 439 35.85 -30.41 -3.94
C ASP A 439 35.04 -30.58 -2.65
N ASP A 440 34.53 -29.49 -2.09
CA ASP A 440 33.66 -29.52 -0.92
C ASP A 440 32.17 -29.68 -1.26
N LEU A 441 31.81 -29.63 -2.55
CA LEU A 441 30.43 -29.80 -3.00
C LEU A 441 29.97 -31.27 -2.91
N PRO A 442 28.66 -31.52 -2.69
CA PRO A 442 28.06 -32.84 -2.87
C PRO A 442 28.44 -33.47 -4.21
N GLU A 443 28.58 -34.79 -4.26
CA GLU A 443 29.17 -35.47 -5.42
C GLU A 443 28.38 -35.20 -6.72
N ASP A 444 27.06 -35.30 -6.62
CA ASP A 444 26.15 -35.03 -7.74
C ASP A 444 26.24 -33.57 -8.21
N ARG A 445 26.38 -32.62 -7.27
CA ARG A 445 26.50 -31.21 -7.63
C ARG A 445 27.85 -30.89 -8.26
N ARG A 446 28.92 -31.50 -7.76
CA ARG A 446 30.28 -31.33 -8.27
C ARG A 446 30.38 -31.71 -9.75
N ARG A 447 29.74 -32.82 -10.13
CA ARG A 447 29.68 -33.29 -11.54
C ARG A 447 28.96 -32.31 -12.47
N LEU A 448 28.01 -31.55 -11.92
CA LEU A 448 27.20 -30.55 -12.65
C LEU A 448 27.75 -29.12 -12.54
N TYR A 449 28.91 -28.94 -11.91
CA TYR A 449 29.51 -27.61 -11.73
C TYR A 449 29.92 -27.01 -13.09
N ASN A 450 29.46 -25.78 -13.35
CA ASN A 450 29.76 -25.08 -14.60
C ASN A 450 31.11 -24.35 -14.51
N TRP A 451 32.15 -24.99 -15.04
CA TRP A 451 33.51 -24.46 -15.09
C TRP A 451 33.69 -23.19 -15.94
N GLN A 452 32.77 -22.89 -16.87
CA GLN A 452 32.81 -21.65 -17.65
C GLN A 452 32.35 -20.45 -16.83
N ARG A 453 31.40 -20.65 -15.90
CA ARG A 453 30.91 -19.58 -15.01
C ARG A 453 31.91 -19.23 -13.90
N LYS A 454 32.76 -20.19 -13.50
CA LYS A 454 33.74 -20.02 -12.41
C LYS A 454 33.13 -19.44 -11.13
N SER A 455 31.93 -19.87 -10.78
CA SER A 455 31.24 -19.42 -9.57
C SER A 455 32.07 -19.73 -8.32
N LEU A 456 32.19 -18.75 -7.43
CA LEU A 456 32.77 -18.98 -6.11
C LEU A 456 31.89 -19.91 -5.30
N VAL A 457 32.51 -20.86 -4.62
CA VAL A 457 31.84 -21.77 -3.68
C VAL A 457 31.97 -21.18 -2.29
N LEU A 458 30.84 -20.90 -1.65
CA LEU A 458 30.81 -20.46 -0.25
C LEU A 458 29.95 -21.43 0.56
N MET A 459 30.38 -21.77 1.77
CA MET A 459 29.68 -22.69 2.66
C MET A 459 29.42 -22.04 4.01
N LYS A 460 28.31 -22.43 4.66
CA LYS A 460 27.95 -22.01 6.01
C LYS A 460 27.47 -23.22 6.80
N GLN A 461 27.94 -23.31 8.06
CA GLN A 461 27.40 -24.25 9.04
C GLN A 461 26.08 -23.69 9.58
N LEU A 462 25.07 -24.56 9.70
CA LEU A 462 23.72 -24.19 10.16
C LEU A 462 23.59 -24.24 11.67
#